data_AF-A0A2V7YV18-F1
#
_entry.id   AF-A0A2V7YV18-F1
#
_cell.length_a   1.000
_cell.length_b   1.000
_cell.length_c   1.000
_cell.angle_alpha   90.00
_cell.angle_beta   90.00
_cell.angle_gamma   90.00
#
_symmetry.space_group_name_H-M   'P 1'
#
loop_
_entity.id
_entity.type
_entity.pdbx_description
1 polymer ?
#
loop_
_entity_poly.entity_id
_entity_poly.type
_entity_poly.pdbx_seq_one_letter_code
_entity_poly.pdbx_strand_id
1 'polypeptide(L)' 'DAELLKSAALVYVVVGDQGSALSSVDQALKKGVRRDWFLLPRFGPLADDLDFLTLIKKAPEAF' A
#
# COMPACT_ATOMS: atom_id res chain seq x y z
N ASP A 1 7.72 -11.78 3.60
CA ASP A 1 6.39 -12.34 3.36
C ASP A 1 5.49 -11.23 2.80
N ALA A 2 4.84 -11.43 1.66
CA ALA A 2 4.05 -10.40 0.97
C ALA A 2 2.72 -10.10 1.68
N GLU A 3 2.10 -11.12 2.28
CA GLU A 3 0.86 -11.00 3.05
C GLU A 3 1.10 -10.27 4.38
N LEU A 4 2.27 -10.49 4.99
CA LEU A 4 2.69 -9.73 6.17
C LEU A 4 2.83 -8.24 5.87
N LEU A 5 3.42 -7.87 4.73
CA LEU A 5 3.57 -6.46 4.34
C LEU A 5 2.23 -5.80 4.02
N LYS A 6 1.31 -6.53 3.37
CA LYS A 6 -0.07 -6.07 3.15
C LYS A 6 -0.78 -5.79 4.47
N SER A 7 -0.58 -6.67 5.46
CA SER A 7 -1.18 -6.53 6.80
C SER A 7 -0.54 -5.38 7.58
N ALA A 8 0.79 -5.25 7.55
CA ALA A 8 1.52 -4.17 8.19
C ALA A 8 1.11 -2.80 7.62
N ALA A 9 0.99 -2.68 6.29
CA ALA A 9 0.52 -1.46 5.65
C ALA A 9 -0.85 -1.01 6.21
N LEU A 10 -1.79 -1.95 6.39
CA LEU A 10 -3.09 -1.64 6.96
C LEU A 10 -3.00 -1.21 8.43
N VAL A 11 -2.18 -1.88 9.23
CA VAL A 11 -1.96 -1.50 10.64
C VAL A 11 -1.43 -0.08 10.72
N TYR A 12 -0.43 0.26 9.91
CA TYR A 12 0.16 1.60 9.89
C TYR A 12 -0.81 2.69 9.43
N VAL A 13 -1.70 2.38 8.48
CA VAL A 13 -2.83 3.28 8.16
C VAL A 13 -3.72 3.52 9.37
N VAL A 14 -4.07 2.46 10.12
CA VAL A 14 -4.97 2.57 11.30
C VAL A 14 -4.33 3.36 12.44
N VAL A 15 -3.03 3.20 12.67
CA VAL A 15 -2.33 3.94 13.73
C VAL A 15 -1.88 5.35 13.31
N GLY A 16 -2.13 5.74 12.05
CA GLY A 16 -1.79 7.06 11.52
C GLY A 16 -0.31 7.25 11.18
N ASP A 17 0.48 6.17 11.15
CA ASP A 17 1.88 6.22 10.70
C ASP A 17 1.94 6.05 9.17
N GLN A 18 1.75 7.17 8.49
CA GLN A 18 1.70 7.23 7.03
C GLN A 18 3.00 6.80 6.37
N GLY A 19 4.16 7.16 6.92
CA GLY A 19 5.47 6.81 6.37
C GLY A 19 5.71 5.29 6.38
N SER A 20 5.39 4.63 7.50
CA SER A 20 5.49 3.18 7.60
C SER A 20 4.46 2.46 6.74
N ALA A 21 3.27 3.05 6.55
CA ALA A 21 2.26 2.53 5.63
C ALA A 21 2.77 2.54 4.19
N LEU A 22 3.26 3.68 3.69
CA LEU A 22 3.81 3.82 2.33
C LEU A 22 4.98 2.86 2.08
N SER A 23 5.90 2.76 3.05
CA SER A 23 7.04 1.83 2.96
C SER A 23 6.58 0.37 2.85
N SER A 24 5.55 -0.01 3.62
CA SER A 24 4.99 -1.37 3.57
C SER A 24 4.26 -1.64 2.26
N VAL A 25 3.54 -0.65 1.72
CA VAL A 25 2.88 -0.73 0.39
C VAL A 25 3.92 -0.95 -0.70
N ASP A 26 4.95 -0.13 -0.77
CA ASP A 26 6.02 -0.25 -1.79
C ASP A 26 6.68 -1.63 -1.76
N GLN A 27 7.03 -2.12 -0.57
CA GLN A 27 7.63 -3.45 -0.42
C GLN A 27 6.67 -4.58 -0.82
N ALA A 28 5.37 -4.45 -0.53
CA ALA A 28 4.37 -5.42 -0.92
C ALA A 28 4.18 -5.46 -2.45
N LEU A 29 4.11 -4.30 -3.09
CA LEU A 29 4.02 -4.18 -4.55
C LEU A 29 5.25 -4.80 -5.23
N LYS A 30 6.46 -4.53 -4.72
CA LYS A 30 7.72 -5.15 -5.20
C LYS A 30 7.74 -6.68 -5.06
N LYS A 31 6.91 -7.25 -4.17
CA LYS A 31 6.75 -8.70 -4.00
C LYS A 31 5.56 -9.28 -4.77
N GLY A 32 4.92 -8.49 -5.63
CA GLY A 32 3.84 -8.96 -6.51
C GLY A 32 2.44 -8.88 -5.91
N VAL A 33 2.24 -8.17 -4.79
CA VAL A 33 0.88 -7.91 -4.31
C VAL A 33 0.17 -7.00 -5.31
N ARG A 34 -1.05 -7.36 -5.69
CA ARG A 34 -1.89 -6.56 -6.58
C ARG A 34 -2.15 -5.18 -5.99
N ARG A 35 -1.94 -4.13 -6.78
CA ARG A 35 -2.19 -2.75 -6.37
C ARG A 35 -3.64 -2.50 -5.94
N ASP A 36 -4.60 -3.25 -6.49
CA ASP A 36 -6.03 -3.12 -6.17
C ASP A 36 -6.34 -3.39 -4.69
N TRP A 37 -5.51 -4.19 -4.01
CA TRP A 37 -5.64 -4.40 -2.57
C TRP A 37 -5.48 -3.11 -1.77
N PHE A 38 -4.61 -2.21 -2.25
CA PHE A 38 -4.32 -0.93 -1.61
C PHE A 38 -5.33 0.15 -2.01
N LEU A 39 -6.15 -0.08 -3.03
CA LEU A 39 -7.23 0.82 -3.43
C LEU A 39 -8.56 0.53 -2.70
N LEU A 40 -8.57 -0.46 -1.80
CA LEU A 40 -9.75 -0.75 -0.98
C LEU A 40 -10.02 0.37 0.04
N PRO A 41 -11.29 0.59 0.45
CA PRO A 41 -11.67 1.68 1.36
C PRO A 41 -10.89 1.76 2.67
N ARG A 42 -10.37 0.62 3.14
CA ARG A 42 -9.55 0.53 4.37
C ARG A 42 -8.21 1.26 4.29
N PHE A 43 -7.75 1.60 3.08
CA PHE A 43 -6.59 2.45 2.83
C PHE A 43 -6.99 3.91 2.52
N GLY A 44 -8.26 4.27 2.73
CA GLY A 44 -8.80 5.61 2.50
C GLY A 44 -7.95 6.76 3.04
N PRO A 45 -7.30 6.66 4.22
CA PRO A 45 -6.39 7.70 4.70
C PRO A 45 -5.19 8.00 3.80
N LEU A 46 -4.83 7.09 2.88
CA LEU A 46 -3.76 7.29 1.89
C LEU A 46 -4.29 7.78 0.53
N ALA A 47 -5.61 7.88 0.34
CA ALA A 47 -6.20 8.10 -0.98
C ALA A 47 -5.78 9.43 -1.64
N ASP A 48 -5.54 10.46 -0.83
CA ASP A 48 -5.11 11.79 -1.29
C ASP A 48 -3.59 12.00 -1.19
N ASP A 49 -2.82 10.97 -0.80
CA ASP A 49 -1.37 11.04 -0.69
C ASP A 49 -0.71 10.90 -2.08
N LEU A 50 0.08 11.90 -2.47
CA LEU A 50 0.75 11.93 -3.78
C LEU A 50 1.81 10.83 -3.96
N ASP A 51 2.52 10.48 -2.88
CA ASP A 51 3.51 9.41 -2.90
C ASP A 51 2.81 8.05 -3.03
N PHE A 52 1.70 7.85 -2.32
CA PHE A 52 0.85 6.67 -2.47
C PHE A 52 0.35 6.52 -3.91
N LEU A 53 -0.24 7.57 -4.48
CA LEU A 53 -0.73 7.56 -5.86
C LEU A 53 0.40 7.27 -6.86
N THR A 54 1.61 7.80 -6.60
CA THR A 54 2.80 7.53 -7.39
C THR A 54 3.24 6.07 -7.31
N LEU A 55 3.21 5.46 -6.12
CA LEU A 55 3.52 4.04 -5.91
C LEU A 55 2.53 3.14 -6.67
N ILE A 56 1.24 3.40 -6.53
CA ILE A 56 0.18 2.61 -7.20
C ILE A 56 0.32 2.70 -8.72
N LYS A 57 0.58 3.89 -9.27
CA LYS A 57 0.73 4.08 -10.72
C LYS A 57 1.94 3.35 -11.29
N LYS A 58 3.04 3.26 -10.53
CA LYS A 58 4.28 2.57 -10.95
C LYS A 58 4.19 1.06 -10.80
N ALA A 59 3.30 0.55 -9.97
CA ALA A 59 3.15 -0.88 -9.76
C ALA A 59 2.61 -1.57 -11.02
N PRO A 60 3.20 -2.69 -11.45
CA PRO A 60 2.67 -3.47 -12.56
C PRO A 60 1.25 -3.94 -12.23
N GLU A 61 0.38 -3.90 -13.24
CA GLU A 61 -0.88 -4.65 -13.16
C GLU A 61 -0.52 -6.13 -13.07
N ALA A 62 -0.98 -6.82 -12.02
CA ALA A 62 -0.81 -8.27 -12.00
C ALA A 62 -1.73 -8.84 -13.06
N PHE A 63 -1.13 -9.53 -14.04
CA PHE A 63 -1.80 -10.29 -15.08
C PHE A 63 -2.60 -11.47 -14.48
#